data_AF-A0A1F6HNZ4-F1
#
_entry.id   AF-A0A1F6HNZ4-F1
#
_cell.length_a   1.000
_cell.length_b   1.000
_cell.length_c   1.000
_cell.angle_alpha   90.00
_cell.angle_beta   90.00
_cell.angle_gamma   90.00
#
_symmetry.space_group_name_H-M   'P 1'
#
loop_
_entity.id
_entity.type
_entity.pdbx_description
1 polymer ?
#
loop_
_entity_poly.entity_id
_entity_poly.type
_entity_poly.pdbx_seq_one_letter_code
_entity_poly.pdbx_strand_id
1 'polypeptide(L)'
;MDILKENISWMLVNVILAALGVIFGWMFLNEKRSIFKIALFLLWFAFVPNTIYLVTDIQYLGKQLFSVQPLIQIILILQYTVLMFLAITTYVYALYPFEKFLHSKFKKNSVLINYVLIITNFLIAFGVALGKIQRTQSWYVFTEPQRVLYDGFQAYDSSTQMMFVIIFGILINILYFGIRSTVLKLKL
;
A
#
# COMPACT_ATOMS: atom_id res chain seq x y z
N MET A 1 -23.28 16.98 6.31
CA MET A 1 -22.60 16.20 7.38
C MET A 1 -22.52 14.72 7.05
N ASP A 2 -23.46 14.19 6.26
CA ASP A 2 -23.51 12.75 5.96
C ASP A 2 -22.30 12.25 5.16
N ILE A 3 -21.85 13.00 4.14
CA ILE A 3 -20.65 12.66 3.35
C ILE A 3 -19.39 12.54 4.21
N LEU A 4 -19.22 13.40 5.22
CA LEU A 4 -18.05 13.35 6.11
C LEU A 4 -18.07 12.08 6.96
N LYS A 5 -19.23 11.72 7.52
CA LYS A 5 -19.40 10.50 8.32
C LYS A 5 -19.24 9.23 7.48
N GLU A 6 -19.81 9.24 6.28
CA GLU A 6 -19.65 8.16 5.31
C GLU A 6 -18.18 7.97 4.96
N ASN A 7 -17.46 9.06 4.67
CA ASN A 7 -16.02 9.03 4.44
C ASN A 7 -15.25 8.42 5.60
N ILE A 8 -15.53 8.84 6.83
CA ILE A 8 -14.88 8.28 8.02
C ILE A 8 -15.09 6.76 8.08
N SER A 9 -16.31 6.27 7.81
CA SER A 9 -16.62 4.84 7.90
C SER A 9 -15.77 3.98 6.97
N TRP A 10 -15.72 4.28 5.67
CA TRP A 10 -14.94 3.48 4.73
C TRP A 10 -13.44 3.74 4.83
N MET A 11 -13.01 4.98 5.11
CA MET A 11 -11.59 5.32 5.29
C MET A 11 -11.01 4.58 6.49
N LEU A 12 -11.74 4.46 7.61
CA LEU A 12 -11.29 3.74 8.79
C LEU A 12 -11.01 2.27 8.47
N VAL A 13 -11.87 1.61 7.70
CA VAL A 13 -11.65 0.22 7.28
C VAL A 13 -10.37 0.11 6.45
N ASN A 14 -10.17 1.00 5.48
CA ASN A 14 -8.96 0.97 4.65
C ASN A 14 -7.69 1.27 5.47
N VAL A 15 -7.77 2.18 6.44
CA VAL A 15 -6.64 2.47 7.36
C VAL A 15 -6.34 1.27 8.27
N ILE A 16 -7.34 0.53 8.72
CA ILE A 16 -7.12 -0.73 9.47
C ILE A 16 -6.39 -1.76 8.60
N LEU A 17 -6.80 -1.93 7.34
CA LEU A 17 -6.11 -2.82 6.40
C LEU A 17 -4.66 -2.39 6.15
N ALA A 18 -4.40 -1.08 6.02
CA ALA A 18 -3.05 -0.53 5.93
C ALA A 18 -2.22 -0.83 7.19
N ALA A 19 -2.83 -0.66 8.38
CA ALA A 19 -2.16 -0.95 9.65
C ALA A 19 -1.77 -2.43 9.77
N LEU A 20 -2.60 -3.37 9.28
CA LEU A 20 -2.25 -4.79 9.22
C LEU A 20 -0.99 -5.04 8.39
N GLY A 21 -0.85 -4.39 7.24
CA GLY A 21 0.36 -4.45 6.42
C GLY A 21 1.61 -4.02 7.19
N VAL A 22 1.52 -2.93 7.96
CA VAL A 22 2.62 -2.48 8.84
C VAL A 22 2.93 -3.52 9.91
N ILE A 23 1.90 -4.00 10.64
CA ILE A 23 2.05 -4.95 11.75
C ILE A 23 2.73 -6.24 11.25
N PHE A 24 2.25 -6.82 10.15
CA PHE A 24 2.83 -8.04 9.60
C PHE A 24 4.29 -7.85 9.16
N GLY A 25 4.64 -6.70 8.58
CA GLY A 25 6.02 -6.40 8.20
C GLY A 25 6.97 -6.39 9.39
N TRP A 26 6.57 -5.76 10.50
CA TRP A 26 7.39 -5.71 11.72
C TRP A 26 7.44 -7.06 12.45
N MET A 27 6.33 -7.80 12.50
CA MET A 27 6.31 -9.17 13.03
C MET A 27 7.24 -10.08 12.23
N PHE A 28 7.19 -10.01 10.90
CA PHE A 28 8.06 -10.76 9.98
C PHE A 28 9.55 -10.53 10.29
N LEU A 29 9.96 -9.26 10.49
CA LEU A 29 11.35 -8.92 10.74
C LEU A 29 11.86 -9.56 12.05
N ASN A 30 11.03 -9.53 13.09
CA ASN A 30 11.40 -9.99 14.44
C ASN A 30 11.24 -11.50 14.63
N GLU A 31 10.50 -12.19 13.76
CA GLU A 31 10.29 -13.64 13.85
C GLU A 31 11.57 -14.43 13.50
N LYS A 32 11.88 -15.42 14.33
CA LYS A 32 13.05 -16.31 14.22
C LYS A 32 12.68 -17.68 13.65
N ARG A 33 11.47 -18.17 13.92
CA ARG A 33 11.00 -19.48 13.46
C ARG A 33 10.67 -19.41 11.97
N SER A 34 11.30 -20.27 11.16
CA SER A 34 11.22 -20.20 9.70
C SER A 34 9.78 -20.28 9.16
N ILE A 35 8.95 -21.19 9.69
CA ILE A 35 7.57 -21.36 9.22
C ILE A 35 6.70 -20.12 9.48
N PHE A 36 6.75 -19.57 10.69
CA PHE A 36 5.98 -18.37 11.05
C PHE A 36 6.52 -17.13 10.31
N LYS A 37 7.84 -17.07 10.08
CA LYS A 37 8.44 -16.00 9.30
C LYS A 37 7.93 -15.98 7.87
N ILE A 38 7.82 -17.15 7.22
CA ILE A 38 7.26 -17.28 5.87
C ILE A 38 5.79 -16.88 5.87
N ALA A 39 4.99 -17.38 6.83
CA ALA A 39 3.58 -17.01 6.94
C ALA A 39 3.38 -15.50 7.11
N LEU A 40 4.15 -14.85 7.98
CA LEU A 40 4.11 -13.40 8.20
C LEU A 40 4.58 -12.61 6.97
N PHE A 41 5.56 -13.13 6.22
CA PHE A 41 5.98 -12.53 4.95
C PHE A 41 4.86 -12.58 3.91
N LEU A 42 4.15 -13.71 3.78
CA LEU A 42 3.02 -13.83 2.86
C LEU A 42 1.86 -12.91 3.26
N LEU A 43 1.55 -12.83 4.56
CA LEU A 43 0.57 -11.89 5.09
C LEU A 43 0.97 -10.44 4.83
N TRP A 44 2.22 -10.08 5.09
CA TRP A 44 2.75 -8.76 4.76
C TRP A 44 2.59 -8.46 3.27
N PHE A 45 2.98 -9.38 2.40
CA PHE A 45 2.92 -9.20 0.94
C PHE A 45 1.47 -9.05 0.44
N ALA A 46 0.51 -9.78 1.03
CA ALA A 46 -0.90 -9.65 0.68
C ALA A 46 -1.54 -8.34 1.16
N PHE A 47 -1.07 -7.79 2.30
CA PHE A 47 -1.67 -6.61 2.92
C PHE A 47 -0.93 -5.29 2.65
N VAL A 48 0.35 -5.31 2.29
CA VAL A 48 1.13 -4.10 1.98
C VAL A 48 0.53 -3.25 0.83
N PRO A 49 -0.15 -3.80 -0.20
CA PRO A 49 -0.80 -2.95 -1.20
C PRO A 49 -1.84 -2.01 -0.60
N ASN A 50 -2.53 -2.42 0.48
CA ASN A 50 -3.55 -1.60 1.14
C ASN A 50 -3.00 -0.31 1.75
N THR A 51 -1.70 -0.22 2.05
CA THR A 51 -1.13 1.02 2.59
C THR A 51 -1.11 2.13 1.55
N ILE A 52 -0.63 1.82 0.35
CA ILE A 52 -0.47 2.81 -0.72
C ILE A 52 -1.73 2.93 -1.58
N TYR A 53 -2.61 1.93 -1.55
CA TYR A 53 -3.97 1.97 -2.10
C TYR A 53 -4.76 3.21 -1.62
N LEU A 54 -4.58 3.61 -0.35
CA LEU A 54 -5.21 4.78 0.26
C LEU A 54 -4.96 6.09 -0.53
N VAL A 55 -3.82 6.22 -1.21
CA VAL A 55 -3.54 7.38 -2.07
C VAL A 55 -4.56 7.48 -3.19
N THR A 56 -5.03 6.34 -3.67
CA THR A 56 -5.91 6.27 -4.83
C THR A 56 -7.37 6.66 -4.50
N ASP A 57 -7.72 6.73 -3.22
CA ASP A 57 -9.04 7.14 -2.75
C ASP A 57 -9.29 8.65 -2.94
N ILE A 58 -8.24 9.45 -3.18
CA ILE A 58 -8.37 10.89 -3.47
C ILE A 58 -9.24 11.18 -4.70
N GLN A 59 -9.45 10.19 -5.58
CA GLN A 59 -10.35 10.31 -6.74
C GLN A 59 -11.77 10.72 -6.36
N TYR A 60 -12.24 10.39 -5.15
CA TYR A 60 -13.59 10.73 -4.68
C TYR A 60 -13.71 12.19 -4.27
N LEU A 61 -12.60 12.83 -3.87
CA LEU A 61 -12.58 14.21 -3.39
C LEU A 61 -13.17 15.17 -4.44
N GLY A 62 -12.76 15.02 -5.71
CA GLY A 62 -13.19 15.92 -6.79
C GLY A 62 -14.71 16.00 -6.91
N LYS A 63 -15.39 14.85 -6.95
CA LYS A 63 -16.87 14.80 -7.03
C LYS A 63 -17.52 15.33 -5.74
N GLN A 64 -16.96 15.02 -4.58
CA GLN A 64 -17.50 15.45 -3.29
C GLN A 64 -17.41 16.97 -3.08
N LEU A 65 -16.35 17.63 -3.59
CA LEU A 65 -16.18 19.08 -3.49
C LEU A 65 -17.32 19.86 -4.16
N PHE A 66 -17.78 19.41 -5.33
CA PHE A 66 -18.91 20.04 -6.04
C PHE A 66 -20.27 19.81 -5.37
N SER A 67 -20.34 18.87 -4.42
CA SER A 67 -21.60 18.45 -3.80
C SER A 67 -21.83 19.11 -2.43
N VAL A 68 -20.91 19.96 -1.95
CA VAL A 68 -20.95 20.52 -0.60
C VAL A 68 -20.65 22.02 -0.58
N GLN A 69 -21.10 22.68 0.50
CA GLN A 69 -20.86 24.09 0.75
C GLN A 69 -19.36 24.39 1.02
N PRO A 70 -18.88 25.62 0.76
CA PRO A 70 -17.46 25.98 0.87
C PRO A 70 -16.80 25.62 2.21
N LEU A 71 -17.49 25.81 3.34
CA LEU A 71 -16.93 25.47 4.66
C LEU A 71 -16.70 23.96 4.81
N ILE A 72 -17.57 23.12 4.23
CA ILE A 72 -17.42 21.66 4.23
C ILE A 72 -16.34 21.22 3.25
N GLN A 73 -16.11 21.96 2.15
CA GLN A 73 -15.00 21.68 1.23
C GLN A 73 -13.65 21.74 1.94
N ILE A 74 -13.43 22.72 2.82
CA ILE A 74 -12.20 22.83 3.62
C ILE A 74 -12.01 21.59 4.50
N ILE A 75 -13.08 21.14 5.17
CA ILE A 75 -13.04 19.95 6.03
C ILE A 75 -12.77 18.69 5.21
N LEU A 76 -13.36 18.56 4.02
CA LEU A 76 -13.08 17.44 3.10
C LEU A 76 -11.61 17.44 2.67
N ILE A 77 -11.08 18.59 2.25
CA ILE A 77 -9.67 18.70 1.87
C ILE A 77 -8.78 18.23 3.02
N LEU A 78 -9.01 18.72 4.24
CA LEU A 78 -8.27 18.29 5.43
C LEU A 78 -8.38 16.77 5.68
N GLN A 79 -9.58 16.19 5.54
CA GLN A 79 -9.82 14.76 5.70
C GLN A 79 -8.97 13.94 4.71
N TYR A 80 -8.97 14.29 3.43
CA TYR A 80 -8.17 13.59 2.42
C TYR A 80 -6.66 13.88 2.55
N THR A 81 -6.26 15.06 3.02
CA THR A 81 -4.86 15.36 3.35
C THR A 81 -4.36 14.44 4.46
N VAL A 82 -5.14 14.26 5.53
CA VAL A 82 -4.81 13.31 6.61
C VAL A 82 -4.73 11.89 6.07
N LEU A 83 -5.67 11.48 5.21
CA LEU A 83 -5.66 10.15 4.59
C LEU A 83 -4.40 9.93 3.74
N MET A 84 -4.00 10.90 2.92
CA MET A 84 -2.78 10.82 2.11
C MET A 84 -1.52 10.75 2.99
N PHE A 85 -1.47 11.53 4.06
CA PHE A 85 -0.35 11.47 5.00
C PHE A 85 -0.24 10.10 5.66
N LEU A 86 -1.38 9.52 6.10
CA LEU A 86 -1.43 8.16 6.63
C LEU A 86 -1.01 7.13 5.59
N ALA A 87 -1.44 7.27 4.33
CA ALA A 87 -1.09 6.37 3.24
C ALA A 87 0.43 6.30 3.01
N ILE A 88 1.07 7.46 2.86
CA ILE A 88 2.52 7.55 2.63
C ILE A 88 3.29 7.03 3.85
N THR A 89 2.86 7.44 5.05
CA THR A 89 3.54 7.06 6.29
C THR A 89 3.45 5.56 6.53
N THR A 90 2.24 4.98 6.46
CA THR A 90 2.05 3.53 6.64
C THR A 90 2.77 2.73 5.57
N TYR A 91 2.81 3.21 4.31
CA TYR A 91 3.57 2.55 3.26
C TYR A 91 5.07 2.47 3.56
N VAL A 92 5.69 3.59 3.94
CA VAL A 92 7.11 3.58 4.34
C VAL A 92 7.34 2.65 5.53
N TYR A 93 6.48 2.72 6.56
CA TYR A 93 6.61 1.87 7.75
C TYR A 93 6.34 0.39 7.50
N ALA A 94 5.54 0.04 6.49
CA ALA A 94 5.27 -1.34 6.11
C ALA A 94 6.42 -1.93 5.27
N LEU A 95 7.06 -1.14 4.40
CA LEU A 95 8.14 -1.62 3.53
C LEU A 95 9.51 -1.63 4.24
N TYR A 96 9.71 -0.75 5.23
CA TYR A 96 10.99 -0.62 5.94
C TYR A 96 11.49 -1.91 6.64
N PRO A 97 10.65 -2.73 7.30
CA PRO A 97 11.08 -4.00 7.86
C PRO A 97 11.64 -4.96 6.80
N PHE A 98 11.08 -4.95 5.59
CA PHE A 98 11.59 -5.73 4.47
C PHE A 98 12.94 -5.20 3.98
N GLU A 99 13.11 -3.88 3.86
CA GLU A 99 14.42 -3.28 3.57
C GLU A 99 15.48 -3.68 4.61
N LYS A 100 15.15 -3.60 5.91
CA LYS A 100 16.04 -4.05 7.00
C LYS A 100 16.43 -5.53 6.86
N PHE A 101 15.45 -6.37 6.55
CA PHE A 101 15.70 -7.79 6.32
C PHE A 101 16.69 -8.01 5.17
N LEU A 102 16.52 -7.32 4.03
CA LEU A 102 17.44 -7.39 2.90
C LEU A 102 18.86 -6.97 3.28
N HIS A 103 19.00 -5.86 4.03
CA HIS A 103 20.31 -5.41 4.53
C HIS A 103 21.00 -6.46 5.43
N SER A 104 20.23 -7.16 6.28
CA SER A 104 20.78 -8.22 7.13
C SER A 104 21.26 -9.44 6.33
N LYS A 105 20.65 -9.74 5.18
CA LYS A 105 20.95 -10.92 4.37
C LYS A 105 22.06 -10.69 3.35
N PHE A 106 22.08 -9.54 2.69
CA PHE A 106 22.93 -9.28 1.52
C PHE A 106 24.19 -8.46 1.81
N LYS A 107 24.70 -8.48 3.06
CA LYS A 107 25.96 -7.84 3.49
C LYS A 107 26.19 -6.42 2.92
N LYS A 108 25.14 -5.60 2.89
CA LYS A 108 25.15 -4.21 2.34
C LYS A 108 25.47 -4.08 0.84
N ASN A 109 25.17 -5.08 0.00
CA ASN A 109 25.11 -4.85 -1.44
C ASN A 109 23.93 -3.92 -1.79
N SER A 110 24.15 -2.61 -1.66
CA SER A 110 23.12 -1.58 -1.80
C SER A 110 22.46 -1.59 -3.19
N VAL A 111 23.22 -1.97 -4.22
CA VAL A 111 22.71 -2.06 -5.59
C VAL A 111 21.65 -3.16 -5.68
N LEU A 112 21.98 -4.37 -5.24
CA LEU A 112 21.03 -5.49 -5.23
C LEU A 112 19.79 -5.19 -4.38
N ILE A 113 19.98 -4.60 -3.20
CA ILE A 113 18.88 -4.25 -2.28
C ILE A 113 17.94 -3.25 -2.96
N ASN A 114 18.47 -2.21 -3.59
CA ASN A 114 17.66 -1.22 -4.29
C ASN A 114 16.89 -1.86 -5.47
N TYR A 115 17.51 -2.75 -6.25
CA TYR A 115 16.81 -3.47 -7.32
C TYR A 115 15.65 -4.32 -6.79
N VAL A 116 15.86 -5.07 -5.71
CA VAL A 116 14.80 -5.88 -5.09
C VAL A 116 13.66 -4.99 -4.58
N LEU A 117 13.97 -3.84 -3.97
CA LEU A 117 12.95 -2.88 -3.52
C LEU A 117 12.18 -2.29 -4.71
N ILE A 118 12.85 -1.95 -5.82
CA ILE A 118 12.19 -1.44 -7.03
C ILE A 118 11.20 -2.46 -7.58
N ILE A 119 11.62 -3.71 -7.74
CA ILE A 119 10.75 -4.79 -8.22
C ILE A 119 9.59 -5.01 -7.25
N THR A 120 9.86 -5.01 -5.94
CA THR A 120 8.83 -5.14 -4.90
C THR A 120 7.79 -4.04 -5.03
N ASN A 121 8.19 -2.80 -5.27
CA ASN A 121 7.27 -1.69 -5.49
C ASN A 121 6.38 -1.90 -6.72
N PHE A 122 6.90 -2.43 -7.83
CA PHE A 122 6.05 -2.80 -8.97
C PHE A 122 5.07 -3.93 -8.66
N LEU A 123 5.48 -4.93 -7.86
CA LEU A 123 4.57 -5.98 -7.39
C LEU A 123 3.48 -5.42 -6.47
N ILE A 124 3.82 -4.45 -5.63
CA ILE A 124 2.85 -3.73 -4.79
C ILE A 124 1.86 -2.94 -5.67
N ALA A 125 2.35 -2.24 -6.69
CA ALA A 125 1.49 -1.54 -7.65
C ALA A 125 0.55 -2.50 -8.40
N PHE A 126 1.03 -3.70 -8.73
CA PHE A 126 0.20 -4.77 -9.28
C PHE A 126 -0.88 -5.21 -8.28
N GLY A 127 -0.53 -5.44 -7.01
CA GLY A 127 -1.50 -5.71 -5.96
C GLY A 127 -2.56 -4.61 -5.79
N VAL A 128 -2.18 -3.34 -5.94
CA VAL A 128 -3.12 -2.21 -5.94
C VAL A 128 -4.05 -2.28 -7.15
N ALA A 129 -3.56 -2.64 -8.33
CA ALA A 129 -4.39 -2.82 -9.51
C ALA A 129 -5.43 -3.93 -9.31
N LEU A 130 -5.04 -5.06 -8.71
CA LEU A 130 -5.96 -6.14 -8.36
C LEU A 130 -7.05 -5.67 -7.39
N GLY A 131 -6.66 -5.00 -6.30
CA GLY A 131 -7.62 -4.50 -5.32
C GLY A 131 -8.55 -3.42 -5.88
N LYS A 132 -8.02 -2.52 -6.72
CA LYS A 132 -8.75 -1.36 -7.22
C LYS A 132 -9.62 -1.66 -8.43
N ILE A 133 -9.07 -2.38 -9.41
CA ILE A 133 -9.69 -2.56 -10.72
C ILE A 133 -10.45 -3.89 -10.74
N GLN A 134 -9.82 -4.98 -10.30
CA GLN A 134 -10.45 -6.30 -10.25
C GLN A 134 -11.29 -6.52 -8.98
N ARG A 135 -11.21 -5.62 -7.99
CA ARG A 135 -11.87 -5.73 -6.68
C ARG A 135 -11.50 -7.01 -5.93
N THR A 136 -10.27 -7.49 -6.14
CA THR A 136 -9.73 -8.66 -5.46
C THR A 136 -9.35 -8.27 -4.03
N GLN A 137 -9.99 -8.88 -3.03
CA GLN A 137 -9.65 -8.60 -1.63
C GLN A 137 -8.37 -9.32 -1.23
N SER A 138 -7.55 -8.71 -0.36
CA SER A 138 -6.33 -9.34 0.18
C SER A 138 -6.60 -10.70 0.84
N TRP A 139 -7.80 -10.92 1.38
CA TRP A 139 -8.18 -12.17 2.02
C TRP A 139 -8.44 -13.33 1.04
N TYR A 140 -8.70 -13.02 -0.24
CA TYR A 140 -8.92 -14.04 -1.28
C TYR A 140 -7.66 -14.83 -1.59
N VAL A 141 -6.46 -14.33 -1.24
CA VAL A 141 -5.22 -15.12 -1.34
C VAL A 141 -5.32 -16.43 -0.52
N PHE A 142 -6.05 -16.41 0.59
CA PHE A 142 -6.20 -17.57 1.48
C PHE A 142 -7.51 -18.35 1.26
N THR A 143 -8.56 -17.66 0.80
CA THR A 143 -9.91 -18.24 0.70
C THR A 143 -10.30 -18.62 -0.73
N GLU A 144 -9.84 -17.86 -1.73
CA GLU A 144 -10.18 -18.03 -3.15
C GLU A 144 -8.92 -17.87 -4.04
N PRO A 145 -7.83 -18.67 -3.85
CA PRO A 145 -6.56 -18.45 -4.55
C PRO A 145 -6.68 -18.58 -6.08
N GLN A 146 -7.59 -19.44 -6.57
CA GLN A 146 -7.85 -19.58 -8.00
C GLN A 146 -8.39 -18.29 -8.62
N ARG A 147 -9.25 -17.57 -7.89
CA ARG A 147 -9.77 -16.28 -8.31
C ARG A 147 -8.67 -15.23 -8.37
N VAL A 148 -7.78 -15.18 -7.37
CA VAL A 148 -6.64 -14.24 -7.37
C VAL A 148 -5.73 -14.48 -8.57
N LEU A 149 -5.49 -15.75 -8.93
CA LEU A 149 -4.70 -16.07 -10.12
C LEU A 149 -5.41 -15.63 -11.40
N TYR A 150 -6.71 -15.90 -11.53
CA TYR A 150 -7.51 -15.46 -12.67
C TYR A 150 -7.52 -13.94 -12.82
N ASP A 151 -7.79 -13.21 -11.74
CA ASP A 151 -7.77 -11.74 -11.70
C ASP A 151 -6.36 -11.22 -12.04
N GLY A 152 -5.32 -11.93 -11.60
CA GLY A 152 -3.92 -11.70 -11.96
C GLY A 152 -3.65 -11.78 -13.46
N PHE A 153 -4.06 -12.86 -14.11
CA PHE A 153 -3.90 -13.01 -15.56
C PHE A 153 -4.69 -11.94 -16.31
N GLN A 154 -5.93 -11.65 -15.89
CA GLN A 154 -6.74 -10.61 -16.50
C GLN A 154 -6.12 -9.21 -16.35
N ALA A 155 -5.49 -8.93 -15.20
CA ALA A 155 -4.77 -7.68 -15.00
C ALA A 155 -3.51 -7.58 -15.86
N TYR A 156 -2.81 -8.70 -16.07
CA TYR A 156 -1.62 -8.76 -16.93
C TYR A 156 -1.95 -8.57 -18.41
N ASP A 157 -3.01 -9.22 -18.91
CA ASP A 157 -3.42 -9.14 -20.31
C ASP A 157 -4.01 -7.76 -20.67
N SER A 158 -4.57 -7.07 -19.69
CA SER A 158 -5.15 -5.74 -19.87
C SER A 158 -4.07 -4.64 -19.93
N SER A 159 -3.83 -4.09 -21.13
CA SER A 159 -2.86 -3.00 -21.34
C SER A 159 -3.11 -1.78 -20.45
N THR A 160 -4.37 -1.42 -20.19
CA THR A 160 -4.73 -0.31 -19.30
C THR A 160 -4.30 -0.56 -17.85
N GLN A 161 -4.42 -1.81 -17.39
CA GLN A 161 -4.05 -2.18 -16.01
C GLN A 161 -2.54 -2.23 -15.88
N MET A 162 -1.84 -2.81 -16.84
CA MET A 162 -0.38 -2.79 -16.87
C MET A 162 0.19 -1.36 -16.97
N MET A 163 -0.44 -0.47 -17.74
CA MET A 163 -0.05 0.94 -17.77
C MET A 163 -0.24 1.61 -16.40
N PHE A 164 -1.35 1.32 -15.70
CA PHE A 164 -1.54 1.76 -14.32
C PHE A 164 -0.43 1.22 -13.41
N VAL A 165 -0.10 -0.07 -13.48
CA VAL A 165 0.96 -0.70 -12.68
C VAL A 165 2.31 -0.06 -12.93
N ILE A 166 2.63 0.28 -14.18
CA ILE A 166 3.89 0.93 -14.53
C ILE A 166 3.94 2.35 -13.95
N ILE A 167 2.94 3.18 -14.24
CA ILE A 167 2.90 4.58 -13.80
C ILE A 167 2.85 4.66 -12.27
N PHE A 168 1.97 3.88 -11.67
CA PHE A 168 1.82 3.84 -10.21
C PHE A 168 3.06 3.24 -9.55
N GLY A 169 3.66 2.20 -10.15
CA GLY A 169 4.94 1.62 -9.72
C GLY A 169 6.08 2.64 -9.72
N ILE A 170 6.20 3.46 -10.75
CA ILE A 170 7.17 4.57 -10.82
C ILE A 170 6.88 5.58 -9.70
N LEU A 171 5.62 5.99 -9.53
CA LEU A 171 5.21 6.92 -8.48
C LEU A 171 5.60 6.43 -7.09
N ILE A 172 5.28 5.18 -6.76
CA ILE A 172 5.54 4.64 -5.41
C ILE A 172 7.04 4.37 -5.17
N ASN A 173 7.82 4.14 -6.23
CA ASN A 173 9.27 4.12 -6.15
C ASN A 173 9.82 5.50 -5.79
N ILE A 174 9.40 6.55 -6.51
CA ILE A 174 9.81 7.93 -6.23
C ILE A 174 9.42 8.29 -4.79
N LEU A 175 8.19 7.99 -4.37
CA LEU A 175 7.71 8.24 -3.01
C LEU A 175 8.57 7.53 -1.97
N TYR A 176 8.81 6.22 -2.12
CA TYR A 176 9.58 5.47 -1.13
C TYR A 176 11.02 5.98 -1.02
N PHE A 177 11.74 6.06 -2.14
CA PHE A 177 13.15 6.46 -2.12
C PHE A 177 13.33 7.93 -1.72
N GLY A 178 12.41 8.81 -2.11
CA GLY A 178 12.44 10.23 -1.79
C GLY A 178 12.10 10.55 -0.34
N ILE A 179 11.16 9.82 0.28
CA ILE A 179 10.59 10.18 1.58
C ILE A 179 11.08 9.27 2.72
N ARG A 180 11.56 8.06 2.43
CA ARG A 180 11.96 7.09 3.48
C ARG A 180 12.96 7.67 4.48
N SER A 181 13.93 8.46 4.04
CA SER A 181 14.93 9.05 4.92
C SER A 181 14.32 10.05 5.90
N THR A 182 13.39 10.88 5.45
CA THR A 182 12.68 11.87 6.28
C THR A 182 11.75 11.18 7.27
N VAL A 183 10.92 10.25 6.81
CA VAL A 183 9.93 9.57 7.67
C VAL A 183 10.61 8.69 8.73
N LEU A 184 11.71 8.02 8.39
CA LEU A 184 12.43 7.16 9.32
C LEU A 184 13.32 7.94 10.30
N LYS A 185 13.78 9.15 9.94
CA LYS A 185 14.53 10.04 10.84
C LYS A 185 13.67 10.67 11.94
N LEU A 186 12.34 10.71 11.79
CA LEU A 186 11.41 11.13 12.86
C LEU A 186 11.42 10.19 14.10
N LYS A 187 12.30 9.19 14.14
CA LYS A 187 12.56 8.28 15.27
C LYS A 187 13.93 8.51 15.95
N LEU A 188 14.59 9.64 15.70
CA LEU A 188 15.81 10.06 16.42
C LEU A 188 15.53 11.35 17.20
#